data_AF-A0AAV2IWW6-F1
#
_entry.id   AF-A0AAV2IWW6-F1
#
_cell.length_a   1.000
_cell.length_b   1.000
_cell.length_c   1.000
_cell.angle_alpha   90.00
_cell.angle_beta   90.00
_cell.angle_gamma   90.00
#
_symmetry.space_group_name_H-M   'P 1'
#
loop_
_entity.id
_entity.type
_entity.pdbx_description
1 polymer ?
#
loop_
_entity_poly.entity_id
_entity_poly.type
_entity_poly.pdbx_seq_one_letter_code
_entity_poly.pdbx_strand_id
1 'polypeptide(L)'
;MHYAKSDTPAQARTTTLNEELGQIKYIFSDKTGTLTQNIMTFNKCSINGRNYGELFDFSGQRVEITEKTPRVDFSWNKLADPKFIFHDHSLVETVMEGNPEAQAFFRLLAVCHTVMPEEKNSGELYYQAQSPDEGALVTAARNFGFVFLSRTPDSITVVEMGHHVTYELIAVQDFNNVRKRMSVIVRNPEGKTTLFCKGADTIIYERLHPSCKKLMEVTTQHLNLLGSSAVEDKLQDGVPQTIEQLAKADIKIWVLTGDKQGESL
;
A
#
# COMPACT_ATOMS: atom_id res chain seq x y z
N MET A 1 -7.63 -27.25 16.94
CA MET A 1 -7.31 -25.85 16.63
C MET A 1 -5.91 -25.56 17.16
N HIS A 2 -4.90 -25.55 16.29
CA HIS A 2 -3.49 -25.25 16.63
C HIS A 2 -2.91 -24.34 15.53
N TYR A 3 -2.18 -23.31 15.93
CA TYR A 3 -1.56 -22.35 15.03
C TYR A 3 -0.05 -22.57 14.98
N ALA A 4 0.42 -23.20 13.90
CA ALA A 4 1.79 -23.66 13.77
C ALA A 4 2.84 -22.52 13.76
N LYS A 5 2.52 -21.34 13.21
CA LYS A 5 3.50 -20.24 13.06
C LYS A 5 4.04 -19.74 14.42
N SER A 6 3.22 -19.78 15.48
CA SER A 6 3.63 -19.42 16.84
C SER A 6 3.55 -20.60 17.81
N ASP A 7 3.44 -21.82 17.29
CA ASP A 7 3.24 -23.05 18.06
C ASP A 7 2.20 -22.91 19.20
N THR A 8 1.03 -22.36 18.87
CA THR A 8 0.02 -22.00 19.87
C THR A 8 -1.26 -22.82 19.69
N PRO A 9 -1.62 -23.72 20.62
CA PRO A 9 -2.91 -24.40 20.61
C PRO A 9 -4.02 -23.48 21.11
N ALA A 10 -5.27 -23.75 20.69
CA ALA A 10 -6.42 -23.13 21.34
C ALA A 10 -6.54 -23.63 22.79
N GLN A 11 -6.62 -22.70 23.74
CA GLN A 11 -6.70 -23.00 25.17
C GLN A 11 -8.02 -22.47 25.73
N ALA A 12 -8.85 -23.37 26.26
CA ALA A 12 -10.05 -22.98 27.00
C ALA A 12 -9.64 -22.42 28.38
N ARG A 13 -9.93 -21.14 28.64
CA ARG A 13 -9.70 -20.51 29.95
C ARG A 13 -10.85 -20.75 30.94
N THR A 14 -12.05 -21.00 30.41
CA THR A 14 -13.26 -21.26 31.18
C THR A 14 -14.03 -22.37 30.49
N THR A 15 -14.29 -23.48 31.21
CA THR A 15 -14.97 -24.66 30.65
C THR A 15 -16.48 -24.65 30.90
N THR A 16 -16.98 -23.72 31.73
CA THR A 16 -18.41 -23.64 32.08
C THR A 16 -19.28 -23.09 30.95
N LEU A 17 -18.69 -22.51 29.89
CA LEU A 17 -19.41 -21.84 28.80
C LEU A 17 -19.41 -22.65 27.50
N ASN A 18 -18.99 -23.93 27.54
CA ASN A 18 -18.85 -24.75 26.33
C ASN A 18 -20.17 -24.91 25.57
N GLU A 19 -21.30 -25.01 26.28
CA GLU A 19 -22.63 -25.12 25.68
C GLU A 19 -23.11 -23.81 25.06
N GLU A 20 -22.69 -22.66 25.59
CA GLU A 20 -23.06 -21.34 25.08
C GLU A 20 -22.47 -21.09 23.69
N LEU A 21 -21.30 -21.67 23.37
CA LEU A 21 -20.67 -21.58 22.05
C LEU A 21 -21.60 -22.07 20.92
N GLY A 22 -22.43 -23.08 21.20
CA GLY A 22 -23.39 -23.62 20.24
C GLY A 22 -24.64 -22.76 20.02
N GLN A 23 -24.82 -21.70 20.82
CA GLN A 23 -26.00 -20.84 20.80
C GLN A 23 -25.69 -19.42 20.30
N ILE A 24 -24.45 -19.15 19.89
CA ILE A 24 -24.00 -17.84 19.43
C ILE A 24 -24.79 -17.44 18.17
N LYS A 25 -25.32 -16.21 18.19
CA LYS A 25 -25.96 -15.56 17.02
C LYS A 25 -25.26 -14.27 16.59
N TYR A 26 -24.43 -13.70 17.45
CA TYR A 26 -23.74 -12.45 17.21
C TYR A 26 -22.27 -12.59 17.59
N ILE A 27 -21.39 -12.20 16.69
CA ILE A 27 -19.95 -12.07 16.94
C ILE A 27 -19.59 -10.60 16.79
N PHE A 28 -19.01 -10.04 17.85
CA PHE A 28 -18.38 -8.73 17.80
C PHE A 28 -16.88 -8.95 17.60
N SER A 29 -16.34 -8.45 16.50
CA SER A 29 -14.94 -8.66 16.13
C SER A 29 -14.23 -7.32 16.08
N ASP A 30 -13.03 -7.26 16.65
CA ASP A 30 -12.12 -6.15 16.40
C ASP A 30 -11.61 -6.24 14.95
N LYS A 31 -11.29 -5.11 14.33
CA LYS A 31 -10.70 -5.12 12.98
C LYS A 31 -9.21 -5.46 13.05
N THR A 32 -8.46 -4.65 13.79
CA THR A 32 -7.00 -4.63 13.73
C THR A 32 -6.42 -5.74 14.60
N GLY A 33 -5.59 -6.59 13.99
CA GLY A 33 -4.99 -7.74 14.70
C GLY A 33 -5.92 -8.94 14.91
N THR A 34 -7.21 -8.82 14.56
CA THR A 34 -8.17 -9.95 14.54
C THR A 34 -8.59 -10.30 13.12
N LEU A 35 -9.18 -9.37 12.38
CA LEU A 35 -9.52 -9.60 10.97
C LEU A 35 -8.32 -9.35 10.05
N THR A 36 -7.48 -8.37 10.37
CA THR A 36 -6.30 -8.01 9.59
C THR A 36 -4.99 -8.43 10.26
N GLN A 37 -3.95 -8.58 9.45
CA GLN A 37 -2.59 -8.94 9.86
C GLN A 37 -1.77 -7.70 10.28
N ASN A 38 -2.31 -6.48 10.10
CA ASN A 38 -1.56 -5.23 10.22
C ASN A 38 -0.35 -5.21 9.26
N ILE A 39 -0.57 -5.71 8.04
CA ILE A 39 0.43 -5.77 6.97
C ILE A 39 -0.15 -5.01 5.79
N MET A 40 0.36 -3.80 5.61
CA MET A 40 -0.07 -2.89 4.55
C MET A 40 0.59 -3.26 3.21
N THR A 41 -0.20 -3.46 2.16
CA THR A 41 0.27 -3.82 0.83
C THR A 41 -0.26 -2.86 -0.22
N PHE A 42 0.62 -2.36 -1.09
CA PHE A 42 0.22 -1.56 -2.25
C PHE A 42 -0.46 -2.45 -3.30
N ASN A 43 -1.72 -2.17 -3.60
CA ASN A 43 -2.52 -3.03 -4.48
C ASN A 43 -2.99 -2.31 -5.74
N LYS A 44 -3.27 -1.01 -5.67
CA LYS A 44 -3.88 -0.28 -6.79
C LYS A 44 -3.44 1.18 -6.83
N CYS A 45 -3.51 1.83 -8.00
CA CYS A 45 -3.28 3.28 -8.09
C CYS A 45 -3.94 3.90 -9.32
N SER A 46 -4.12 5.22 -9.28
CA SER A 46 -4.56 6.02 -10.42
C SER A 46 -3.43 6.93 -10.88
N ILE A 47 -2.93 6.73 -12.10
CA ILE A 47 -1.85 7.53 -12.69
C ILE A 47 -2.34 8.09 -14.02
N ASN A 48 -2.31 9.42 -14.15
CA ASN A 48 -2.67 10.15 -15.38
C ASN A 48 -4.02 9.71 -16.00
N GLY A 49 -5.02 9.47 -15.14
CA GLY A 49 -6.37 9.13 -15.58
C GLY A 49 -6.56 7.66 -15.95
N ARG A 50 -5.56 6.81 -15.68
CA ARG A 50 -5.67 5.36 -15.80
C ARG A 50 -5.59 4.70 -14.42
N ASN A 51 -6.49 3.75 -14.18
CA ASN A 51 -6.50 2.91 -12.99
C ASN A 51 -5.62 1.67 -13.24
N TYR A 52 -4.84 1.28 -12.24
CA TYR A 52 -3.96 0.12 -12.23
C TYR A 52 -4.18 -0.72 -10.98
N GLY A 53 -3.89 -2.01 -11.06
CA GLY A 53 -4.06 -2.98 -9.99
C GLY A 53 -5.40 -3.72 -10.00
N GLU A 54 -6.28 -3.40 -10.96
CA GLU A 54 -7.48 -4.20 -11.26
C GLU A 54 -7.28 -4.98 -12.54
N LEU A 55 -7.69 -6.26 -12.51
CA LEU A 55 -7.63 -7.13 -13.68
C LEU A 55 -9.00 -7.19 -14.34
N PHE A 56 -9.01 -7.16 -15.67
CA PHE A 56 -10.20 -7.30 -16.49
C PHE A 56 -10.02 -8.42 -17.49
N ASP A 57 -11.08 -9.17 -17.76
CA ASP A 57 -11.08 -10.18 -18.81
C ASP A 57 -11.31 -9.54 -20.21
N PHE A 58 -11.31 -10.37 -21.25
CA PHE A 58 -11.53 -9.91 -22.63
C PHE A 58 -12.92 -9.29 -22.86
N SER A 59 -13.88 -9.52 -21.98
CA SER A 59 -15.22 -8.93 -22.02
C SER A 59 -15.31 -7.61 -21.25
N GLY A 60 -14.23 -7.20 -20.58
CA GLY A 60 -14.18 -6.00 -19.74
C GLY A 60 -14.78 -6.21 -18.35
N GLN A 61 -15.04 -7.45 -17.93
CA GLN A 61 -15.48 -7.74 -16.57
C GLN A 61 -14.29 -7.85 -15.62
N ARG A 62 -14.45 -7.30 -14.42
CA ARG A 62 -13.42 -7.36 -13.38
C ARG A 62 -13.20 -8.81 -12.94
N VAL A 63 -11.95 -9.23 -12.93
CA VAL A 63 -11.51 -10.56 -12.50
C VAL A 63 -11.08 -10.48 -11.04
N GLU A 64 -11.54 -11.44 -10.24
CA GLU A 64 -11.10 -11.58 -8.85
C GLU A 64 -9.65 -12.09 -8.80
N ILE A 65 -8.81 -11.41 -8.02
CA ILE A 65 -7.43 -11.84 -7.79
C ILE A 65 -7.45 -12.99 -6.79
N THR A 66 -6.89 -14.12 -7.20
CA THR A 66 -6.79 -15.34 -6.38
C THR A 66 -5.33 -15.79 -6.30
N GLU A 67 -5.04 -16.81 -5.48
CA GLU A 67 -3.71 -17.41 -5.41
C GLU A 67 -3.21 -17.97 -6.75
N LYS A 68 -4.12 -18.28 -7.68
CA LYS A 68 -3.81 -18.79 -9.03
C LYS A 68 -3.56 -17.68 -10.04
N THR A 69 -3.89 -16.43 -9.70
CA THR A 69 -3.70 -15.29 -10.59
C THR A 69 -2.19 -15.08 -10.82
N PRO A 70 -1.72 -15.01 -12.07
CA PRO A 70 -0.32 -14.76 -12.37
C PRO A 70 0.21 -13.52 -11.64
N ARG A 71 1.42 -13.63 -11.11
CA ARG A 71 2.12 -12.53 -10.45
C ARG A 71 3.06 -11.86 -11.44
N VAL A 72 3.21 -10.55 -11.32
CA VAL A 72 4.23 -9.80 -12.04
C VAL A 72 5.62 -10.32 -11.67
N ASP A 73 6.46 -10.55 -12.68
CA ASP A 73 7.86 -10.89 -12.47
C ASP A 73 8.70 -9.62 -12.28
N PHE A 74 9.28 -9.48 -11.08
CA PHE A 74 10.19 -8.39 -10.72
C PHE A 74 11.68 -8.81 -10.78
N SER A 75 12.00 -9.98 -11.34
CA SER A 75 13.38 -10.51 -11.40
C SER A 75 14.37 -9.61 -12.14
N TRP A 76 13.88 -8.73 -13.02
CA TRP A 76 14.67 -7.70 -13.71
C TRP A 76 15.25 -6.65 -12.75
N ASN A 77 14.66 -6.49 -11.57
CA ASN A 77 15.14 -5.61 -10.51
C ASN A 77 15.82 -6.43 -9.40
N LYS A 78 17.15 -6.42 -9.37
CA LYS A 78 17.96 -7.16 -8.38
C LYS A 78 17.70 -6.72 -6.93
N LEU A 79 17.18 -5.51 -6.76
CA LEU A 79 16.85 -4.96 -5.46
C LEU A 79 15.36 -5.10 -5.16
N ALA A 80 14.55 -5.84 -5.93
CA ALA A 80 13.14 -6.08 -5.61
C ALA A 80 12.97 -6.73 -4.23
N ASP A 81 11.83 -6.48 -3.59
CA ASP A 81 11.46 -7.18 -2.35
C ASP A 81 10.82 -8.52 -2.74
N PRO A 82 11.40 -9.68 -2.36
CA PRO A 82 10.87 -10.99 -2.75
C PRO A 82 9.47 -11.29 -2.17
N LYS A 83 9.02 -10.53 -1.18
CA LYS A 83 7.68 -10.67 -0.58
C LYS A 83 6.64 -9.78 -1.25
N PHE A 84 7.05 -8.84 -2.11
CA PHE A 84 6.13 -7.97 -2.82
C PHE A 84 5.36 -8.76 -3.86
N ILE A 85 4.04 -8.58 -3.88
CA ILE A 85 3.14 -9.26 -4.81
C ILE A 85 2.32 -8.19 -5.51
N PHE A 86 2.31 -8.26 -6.83
CA PHE A 86 1.46 -7.43 -7.67
C PHE A 86 1.00 -8.26 -8.88
N HIS A 87 -0.17 -7.95 -9.41
CA HIS A 87 -0.82 -8.79 -10.42
C HIS A 87 -1.07 -8.07 -11.75
N ASP A 88 -1.19 -6.75 -11.74
CA ASP A 88 -1.41 -5.98 -12.96
C ASP A 88 -0.08 -5.76 -13.71
N HIS A 89 0.08 -6.53 -14.79
CA HIS A 89 1.27 -6.46 -15.64
C HIS A 89 1.35 -5.15 -16.42
N SER A 90 0.21 -4.51 -16.68
CA SER A 90 0.18 -3.30 -17.50
C SER A 90 0.84 -2.10 -16.82
N LEU A 91 0.86 -2.07 -15.47
CA LEU A 91 1.57 -1.03 -14.72
C LEU A 91 3.08 -1.19 -14.85
N VAL A 92 3.61 -2.42 -14.71
CA VAL A 92 5.06 -2.64 -14.83
C VAL A 92 5.53 -2.36 -16.26
N GLU A 93 4.76 -2.78 -17.27
CA GLU A 93 5.02 -2.48 -18.67
C GLU A 93 5.08 -0.96 -18.90
N THR A 94 4.06 -0.23 -18.43
CA THR A 94 3.99 1.24 -18.57
C THR A 94 5.21 1.94 -17.94
N VAL A 95 5.67 1.47 -16.78
CA VAL A 95 6.87 2.01 -16.10
C VAL A 95 8.14 1.69 -16.87
N MET A 96 8.28 0.45 -17.34
CA MET A 96 9.45 -0.03 -18.09
C MET A 96 9.58 0.60 -19.48
N GLU A 97 8.46 0.92 -20.13
CA GLU A 97 8.41 1.66 -21.39
C GLU A 97 8.82 3.14 -21.26
N GLY A 98 9.03 3.63 -20.03
CA GLY A 98 9.49 4.99 -19.81
C GLY A 98 8.37 6.03 -19.74
N ASN A 99 7.12 5.64 -19.44
CA ASN A 99 6.03 6.60 -19.32
C ASN A 99 6.35 7.65 -18.22
N PRO A 100 6.39 8.96 -18.57
CA PRO A 100 6.89 9.98 -17.66
C PRO A 100 6.00 10.17 -16.43
N GLU A 101 4.68 10.03 -16.55
CA GLU A 101 3.76 10.17 -15.42
C GLU A 101 3.87 9.00 -14.44
N ALA A 102 4.00 7.77 -14.93
CA ALA A 102 4.20 6.58 -14.10
C ALA A 102 5.55 6.61 -13.37
N GLN A 103 6.62 6.99 -14.07
CA GLN A 103 7.92 7.17 -13.44
C GLN A 103 7.92 8.32 -12.42
N ALA A 104 7.26 9.44 -12.71
CA ALA A 104 7.12 10.53 -11.76
C ALA A 104 6.32 10.12 -10.49
N PHE A 105 5.31 9.27 -10.64
CA PHE A 105 4.54 8.71 -9.53
C PHE A 105 5.44 7.88 -8.60
N PHE A 106 6.18 6.90 -9.12
CA PHE A 106 7.04 6.07 -8.28
C PHE A 106 8.26 6.81 -7.74
N ARG A 107 8.80 7.78 -8.48
CA ARG A 107 9.82 8.71 -7.97
C ARG A 107 9.30 9.52 -6.78
N LEU A 108 8.07 10.04 -6.84
CA LEU A 108 7.45 10.73 -5.71
C LEU A 108 7.39 9.81 -4.49
N LEU A 109 6.98 8.54 -4.66
CA LEU A 109 6.93 7.57 -3.56
C LEU A 109 8.31 7.23 -3.00
N ALA A 110 9.36 7.17 -3.83
CA ALA A 110 10.74 6.89 -3.43
C ALA A 110 11.51 8.08 -2.83
N VAL A 111 10.99 9.31 -2.95
CA VAL A 111 11.68 10.53 -2.48
C VAL A 111 10.91 11.20 -1.33
N CYS A 112 9.59 11.31 -1.44
CA CYS A 112 8.76 12.04 -0.48
C CYS A 112 8.27 11.11 0.65
N HIS A 113 9.17 10.71 1.55
CA HIS A 113 8.83 9.86 2.71
C HIS A 113 9.79 10.06 3.89
N THR A 114 9.56 9.43 5.04
CA THR A 114 10.51 9.39 6.19
C THR A 114 11.12 8.02 6.46
N VAL A 115 10.76 7.00 5.67
CA VAL A 115 11.33 5.64 5.73
C VAL A 115 12.86 5.66 5.73
N MET A 116 13.45 4.83 6.57
CA MET A 116 14.89 4.62 6.68
C MET A 116 15.29 3.28 6.05
N PRO A 117 16.35 3.24 5.23
CA PRO A 117 16.87 2.01 4.67
C PRO A 117 17.87 1.38 5.65
N GLU A 118 17.82 0.06 5.78
CA GLU A 118 18.80 -0.72 6.53
C GLU A 118 19.36 -1.83 5.65
N GLU A 119 20.68 -2.04 5.74
CA GLU A 119 21.34 -3.18 5.15
C GLU A 119 21.79 -4.12 6.27
N LYS A 120 21.21 -5.32 6.35
CA LYS A 120 21.59 -6.30 7.38
C LYS A 120 22.79 -7.15 6.94
N ASN A 121 22.75 -7.58 5.67
CA ASN A 121 23.76 -8.37 4.99
C ASN A 121 24.03 -7.72 3.63
N SER A 122 25.20 -7.93 3.05
CA SER A 122 25.55 -7.37 1.73
C SER A 122 24.48 -7.70 0.69
N GLY A 123 23.71 -6.70 0.25
CA GLY A 123 22.65 -6.83 -0.75
C GLY A 123 21.23 -7.07 -0.22
N GLU A 124 21.02 -7.21 1.10
CA GLU A 124 19.66 -7.28 1.68
C GLU A 124 19.20 -5.93 2.23
N LEU A 125 18.43 -5.22 1.41
CA LEU A 125 17.81 -3.95 1.78
C LEU A 125 16.49 -4.17 2.53
N TYR A 126 16.33 -3.50 3.67
CA TYR A 126 15.11 -3.45 4.47
C TYR A 126 14.66 -2.01 4.69
N TYR A 127 13.36 -1.81 4.85
CA TYR A 127 12.78 -0.50 5.11
C TYR A 127 12.15 -0.45 6.49
N GLN A 128 12.60 0.50 7.31
CA GLN A 128 11.97 0.85 8.57
C GLN A 128 11.13 2.11 8.39
N ALA A 129 9.83 1.99 8.65
CA ALA A 129 8.89 3.08 8.53
C ALA A 129 8.16 3.31 9.86
N GLN A 130 7.88 4.58 10.18
CA GLN A 130 7.05 4.93 11.33
C GLN A 130 5.56 4.62 11.09
N SER A 131 5.14 4.64 9.82
CA SER A 131 3.81 4.29 9.36
C SER A 131 3.90 3.08 8.43
N PRO A 132 3.10 2.02 8.62
CA PRO A 132 3.10 0.85 7.75
C PRO A 132 2.67 1.20 6.32
N ASP A 133 1.73 2.13 6.14
CA ASP A 133 1.30 2.62 4.82
C ASP A 133 2.47 3.24 4.06
N GLU A 134 3.27 4.06 4.75
CA GLU A 134 4.44 4.67 4.16
C GLU A 134 5.48 3.62 3.75
N GLY A 135 5.69 2.60 4.59
CA GLY A 135 6.51 1.44 4.25
C GLY A 135 6.01 0.72 3.00
N ALA A 136 4.71 0.46 2.90
CA ALA A 136 4.10 -0.20 1.74
C ALA A 136 4.32 0.60 0.44
N LEU A 137 4.18 1.92 0.49
CA LEU A 137 4.37 2.81 -0.66
C LEU A 137 5.84 2.84 -1.13
N VAL A 138 6.80 2.93 -0.21
CA VAL A 138 8.24 2.92 -0.58
C VAL A 138 8.67 1.54 -1.07
N THR A 139 8.14 0.47 -0.48
CA THR A 139 8.34 -0.91 -0.99
C THR A 139 7.77 -1.07 -2.39
N ALA A 140 6.59 -0.51 -2.68
CA ALA A 140 6.05 -0.51 -4.04
C ALA A 140 7.02 0.19 -5.02
N ALA A 141 7.44 1.42 -4.69
CA ALA A 141 8.39 2.18 -5.51
C ALA A 141 9.68 1.39 -5.79
N ARG A 142 10.24 0.75 -4.76
CA ARG A 142 11.39 -0.14 -4.87
C ARG A 142 11.18 -1.23 -5.91
N ASN A 143 10.05 -1.94 -5.86
CA ASN A 143 9.78 -3.05 -6.80
C ASN A 143 9.59 -2.56 -8.24
N PHE A 144 8.93 -1.42 -8.43
CA PHE A 144 8.78 -0.76 -9.74
C PHE A 144 10.04 -0.02 -10.23
N GLY A 145 11.21 -0.28 -9.63
CA GLY A 145 12.51 0.20 -10.12
C GLY A 145 12.93 1.57 -9.60
N PHE A 146 12.25 2.11 -8.58
CA PHE A 146 12.58 3.36 -7.89
C PHE A 146 13.00 3.03 -6.45
N VAL A 147 14.24 2.56 -6.30
CA VAL A 147 14.75 2.00 -5.05
C VAL A 147 15.36 3.11 -4.20
N PHE A 148 14.76 3.41 -3.06
CA PHE A 148 15.37 4.28 -2.07
C PHE A 148 16.55 3.59 -1.38
N LEU A 149 17.74 4.19 -1.43
CA LEU A 149 18.98 3.60 -0.91
C LEU A 149 19.45 4.26 0.38
N SER A 150 19.46 5.59 0.43
CA SER A 150 19.99 6.32 1.57
C SER A 150 19.49 7.76 1.62
N ARG A 151 19.55 8.32 2.82
CA ARG A 151 19.28 9.73 3.08
C ARG A 151 20.34 10.29 4.02
N THR A 152 20.78 11.50 3.72
CA THR A 152 21.55 12.37 4.62
C THR A 152 20.72 13.64 4.90
N PRO A 153 21.15 14.54 5.79
CA PRO A 153 20.49 15.83 5.98
C PRO A 153 20.34 16.65 4.69
N ASP A 154 21.26 16.48 3.74
CA ASP A 154 21.38 17.32 2.54
C ASP A 154 21.14 16.55 1.23
N SER A 155 20.86 15.24 1.29
CA SER A 155 20.67 14.44 0.08
C SER A 155 19.78 13.20 0.24
N ILE A 156 19.18 12.78 -0.85
CA ILE A 156 18.43 11.52 -0.99
C ILE A 156 19.02 10.77 -2.19
N THR A 157 19.43 9.53 -1.99
CA THR A 157 19.94 8.67 -3.07
C THR A 157 18.94 7.57 -3.39
N VAL A 158 18.61 7.45 -4.67
CA VAL A 158 17.70 6.43 -5.20
C VAL A 158 18.34 5.74 -6.40
N VAL A 159 17.91 4.51 -6.72
CA VAL A 159 18.11 3.90 -8.03
C VAL A 159 16.83 4.10 -8.82
N GLU A 160 16.90 4.75 -9.98
CA GLU A 160 15.79 4.92 -10.90
C GLU A 160 16.04 4.12 -12.17
N MET A 161 15.26 3.06 -12.37
CA MET A 161 15.34 2.18 -13.55
C MET A 161 16.79 1.72 -13.83
N GLY A 162 17.50 1.34 -12.77
CA GLY A 162 18.89 0.86 -12.83
C GLY A 162 19.98 1.94 -12.72
N HIS A 163 19.62 3.23 -12.67
CA HIS A 163 20.57 4.33 -12.60
C HIS A 163 20.59 4.96 -11.21
N HIS A 164 21.78 5.16 -10.62
CA HIS A 164 21.90 5.91 -9.37
C HIS A 164 21.62 7.40 -9.60
N VAL A 165 20.70 7.95 -8.82
CA VAL A 165 20.35 9.37 -8.82
C VAL A 165 20.43 9.89 -7.39
N THR A 166 21.25 10.92 -7.18
CA THR A 166 21.35 11.63 -5.90
C THR A 166 20.72 12.99 -6.03
N TYR A 167 19.66 13.22 -5.26
CA TYR A 167 18.97 14.49 -5.12
C TYR A 167 19.59 15.31 -4.00
N GLU A 168 19.82 16.60 -4.22
CA GLU A 168 20.07 17.58 -3.15
C GLU A 168 18.75 17.80 -2.40
N LEU A 169 18.75 17.59 -1.09
CA LEU A 169 17.60 17.77 -0.22
C LEU A 169 17.59 19.21 0.30
N ILE A 170 16.63 20.00 -0.16
CA ILE A 170 16.53 21.43 0.18
C ILE A 170 15.66 21.63 1.43
N ALA A 171 14.53 20.93 1.50
CA ALA A 171 13.62 21.02 2.63
C ALA A 171 12.75 19.77 2.76
N VAL A 172 12.48 19.39 4.01
CA VAL A 172 11.47 18.39 4.36
C VAL A 172 10.38 19.08 5.19
N GLN A 173 9.15 18.77 4.86
CA GLN A 173 7.94 19.28 5.49
C GLN A 173 7.12 18.08 5.94
N ASP A 174 7.48 17.55 7.11
CA ASP A 174 6.94 16.31 7.66
C ASP A 174 5.42 16.30 7.74
N PHE A 175 4.87 15.08 7.73
CA PHE A 175 3.47 14.87 8.00
C PHE A 175 3.10 15.35 9.40
N ASN A 176 1.95 16.01 9.53
CA ASN A 176 1.30 16.20 10.83
C ASN A 176 -0.22 16.22 10.68
N ASN A 177 -0.91 15.99 11.80
CA ASN A 177 -2.38 15.86 11.84
C ASN A 177 -3.13 17.15 11.48
N VAL A 178 -2.47 18.31 11.52
CA VAL A 178 -3.06 19.60 11.13
C VAL A 178 -3.06 19.73 9.61
N ARG A 179 -1.93 19.45 8.96
CA ARG A 179 -1.80 19.60 7.50
C ARG A 179 -2.24 18.38 6.70
N LYS A 180 -2.23 17.18 7.31
CA LYS A 180 -2.60 15.88 6.70
C LYS A 180 -1.90 15.58 5.36
N ARG A 181 -0.67 16.06 5.20
CA ARG A 181 0.19 15.86 4.03
C ARG A 181 1.66 15.99 4.42
N MET A 182 2.54 15.41 3.61
CA MET A 182 3.99 15.57 3.65
C MET A 182 4.45 16.23 2.35
N SER A 183 5.52 17.02 2.42
CA SER A 183 6.20 17.55 1.23
C SER A 183 7.72 17.48 1.37
N VAL A 184 8.39 17.34 0.23
CA VAL A 184 9.85 17.37 0.13
C VAL A 184 10.24 18.26 -1.05
N ILE A 185 11.23 19.11 -0.86
CA ILE A 185 11.82 19.94 -1.92
C ILE A 185 13.21 19.40 -2.19
N VAL A 186 13.44 19.01 -3.44
CA VAL A 186 14.73 18.47 -3.90
C VAL A 186 15.19 19.17 -5.17
N ARG A 187 16.50 19.14 -5.41
CA ARG A 187 17.09 19.45 -6.71
C ARG A 187 17.75 18.20 -7.28
N ASN A 188 17.44 17.90 -8.53
CA ASN A 188 18.03 16.76 -9.24
C ASN A 188 19.44 17.10 -9.77
N PRO A 189 20.21 16.11 -10.26
CA PRO A 189 21.55 16.34 -10.81
C PRO A 189 21.58 17.33 -11.99
N GLU A 190 20.50 17.46 -12.75
CA GLU A 190 20.35 18.43 -13.84
C GLU A 190 20.06 19.86 -13.36
N GLY A 191 19.98 20.10 -12.04
CA GLY A 191 19.76 21.40 -11.44
C GLY A 191 18.28 21.82 -11.32
N LYS A 192 17.34 20.98 -11.74
CA LYS A 192 15.90 21.23 -11.63
C LYS A 192 15.40 21.01 -10.21
N THR A 193 14.88 22.07 -9.61
CA THR A 193 14.19 22.02 -8.31
C THR A 193 12.75 21.52 -8.48
N THR A 194 12.34 20.55 -7.66
CA THR A 194 11.00 19.95 -7.67
C THR A 194 10.47 19.84 -6.24
N LEU A 195 9.20 20.23 -6.05
CA LEU A 195 8.44 19.95 -4.83
C LEU A 195 7.60 18.69 -5.05
N PHE A 196 7.83 17.67 -4.25
CA PHE A 196 6.97 16.48 -4.15
C PHE A 196 6.03 16.63 -2.95
N CYS A 197 4.78 16.21 -3.10
CA CYS A 197 3.81 16.26 -2.02
C CYS A 197 2.86 15.06 -2.09
N LYS A 198 2.65 14.41 -0.93
CA LYS A 198 1.67 13.32 -0.74
C LYS A 198 0.81 13.59 0.49
N GLY A 199 -0.46 13.22 0.46
CA GLY A 199 -1.39 13.46 1.57
C GLY A 199 -2.80 13.03 1.24
N ALA A 200 -3.74 13.33 2.15
CA ALA A 200 -5.15 13.03 1.95
C ALA A 200 -5.69 13.72 0.68
N ASP A 201 -6.54 13.01 -0.06
CA ASP A 201 -7.19 13.44 -1.28
C ASP A 201 -7.80 14.86 -1.19
N THR A 202 -8.66 15.09 -0.20
CA THR A 202 -9.32 16.38 0.08
C THR A 202 -8.32 17.52 0.25
N ILE A 203 -7.19 17.25 0.92
CA ILE A 203 -6.13 18.22 1.18
C ILE A 203 -5.32 18.51 -0.08
N ILE A 204 -5.04 17.49 -0.89
CA ILE A 204 -4.30 17.66 -2.14
C ILE A 204 -5.17 18.38 -3.18
N TYR A 205 -6.46 18.04 -3.29
CA TYR A 205 -7.38 18.62 -4.26
C TYR A 205 -7.56 20.13 -4.09
N GLU A 206 -7.62 20.63 -2.86
CA GLU A 206 -7.64 22.08 -2.57
C GLU A 206 -6.42 22.86 -3.11
N ARG A 207 -5.33 22.17 -3.43
CA ARG A 207 -4.04 22.76 -3.84
C ARG A 207 -3.73 22.53 -5.31
N LEU A 208 -4.60 21.83 -6.03
CA LEU A 208 -4.43 21.61 -7.46
C LEU A 208 -4.73 22.88 -8.24
N HIS A 209 -3.95 23.11 -9.30
CA HIS A 209 -4.25 24.17 -10.25
C HIS A 209 -5.59 23.88 -10.97
N PRO A 210 -6.43 24.89 -11.28
CA PRO A 210 -7.74 24.67 -11.91
C PRO A 210 -7.70 23.90 -13.23
N SER A 211 -6.58 23.95 -13.96
CA SER A 211 -6.39 23.17 -15.20
C SER A 211 -6.45 21.65 -14.98
N CYS A 212 -6.23 21.17 -13.75
CA CYS A 212 -6.25 19.76 -13.41
C CYS A 212 -7.66 19.21 -13.16
N LYS A 213 -8.72 20.04 -13.27
CA LYS A 213 -10.09 19.67 -12.88
C LYS A 213 -10.58 18.38 -13.53
N LYS A 214 -10.37 18.21 -14.84
CA LYS A 214 -10.79 16.99 -15.55
C LYS A 214 -10.09 15.74 -15.02
N LEU A 215 -8.80 15.83 -14.77
CA LEU A 215 -8.02 14.71 -14.24
C LEU A 215 -8.36 14.42 -12.77
N MET A 216 -8.64 15.46 -11.98
CA MET A 216 -9.12 15.35 -10.61
C MET A 216 -10.45 14.61 -10.54
N GLU A 217 -11.40 14.91 -11.43
CA GLU A 217 -12.70 14.22 -11.50
C GLU A 217 -12.53 12.72 -11.79
N VAL A 218 -11.71 12.36 -12.79
CA VAL A 218 -11.38 10.95 -13.10
C VAL A 218 -10.69 10.27 -11.90
N THR A 219 -9.72 10.94 -11.29
CA THR A 219 -9.01 10.39 -10.12
C THR A 219 -9.96 10.19 -8.94
N THR A 220 -10.90 11.11 -8.71
CA THR A 220 -11.92 11.00 -7.66
C THR A 220 -12.81 9.77 -7.89
N GLN A 221 -13.21 9.54 -9.15
CA GLN A 221 -13.97 8.34 -9.52
C GLN A 221 -13.17 7.07 -9.25
N HIS A 222 -11.88 7.03 -9.60
CA HIS A 222 -11.02 5.91 -9.27
C HIS A 222 -10.94 5.69 -7.75
N LEU A 223 -10.63 6.72 -6.96
CA LEU A 223 -10.55 6.59 -5.49
C LEU A 223 -11.84 6.03 -4.87
N ASN A 224 -13.00 6.45 -5.36
CA ASN A 224 -14.28 5.91 -4.89
C ASN A 224 -14.46 4.41 -5.25
N LEU A 225 -13.93 3.96 -6.38
CA LEU A 225 -13.99 2.57 -6.83
C LEU A 225 -12.94 1.68 -6.16
N LEU A 226 -11.77 2.24 -5.85
CA LEU A 226 -10.66 1.55 -5.22
C LEU A 226 -10.99 1.12 -3.78
N GLY A 227 -11.98 1.75 -3.15
CA GLY A 227 -12.04 1.81 -1.70
C GLY A 227 -11.05 2.86 -1.20
N SER A 228 -11.15 3.20 0.07
CA SER A 228 -10.49 4.36 0.69
C SER A 228 -8.96 4.49 0.57
N SER A 229 -8.26 3.50 0.01
CA SER A 229 -6.80 3.50 -0.08
C SER A 229 -6.26 2.64 -1.23
N ALA A 230 -5.15 3.10 -1.82
CA ALA A 230 -4.27 2.34 -2.72
C ALA A 230 -3.48 1.22 -2.00
N VAL A 231 -3.43 1.31 -0.68
CA VAL A 231 -2.75 0.42 0.25
C VAL A 231 -3.81 -0.30 1.09
N GLU A 232 -3.81 -1.62 1.07
CA GLU A 232 -4.78 -2.42 1.81
C GLU A 232 -4.10 -3.11 3.00
N ASP A 233 -4.81 -3.21 4.12
CA ASP A 233 -4.38 -4.04 5.25
C ASP A 233 -4.76 -5.49 4.97
N LYS A 234 -3.78 -6.36 4.89
CA LYS A 234 -3.97 -7.77 4.55
C LYS A 234 -4.83 -8.48 5.59
N LEU A 235 -5.89 -9.16 5.16
CA LEU A 235 -6.72 -10.01 6.04
C LEU A 235 -5.94 -11.23 6.55
N GLN A 236 -6.31 -11.76 7.73
CA GLN A 236 -5.82 -13.06 8.18
C GLN A 236 -6.25 -14.19 7.23
N ASP A 237 -5.42 -15.23 7.17
CA ASP A 237 -5.66 -16.38 6.30
C ASP A 237 -7.02 -17.03 6.66
N GLY A 238 -7.91 -17.19 5.68
CA GLY A 238 -9.22 -17.83 5.87
C GLY A 238 -10.34 -16.92 6.40
N VAL A 239 -10.09 -15.62 6.64
CA VAL A 239 -11.13 -14.70 7.15
C VAL A 239 -12.35 -14.60 6.24
N PRO A 240 -12.23 -14.37 4.93
CA PRO A 240 -13.40 -14.31 4.04
C PRO A 240 -14.25 -15.58 4.08
N GLN A 241 -13.61 -16.75 4.03
CA GLN A 241 -14.28 -18.05 4.06
C GLN A 241 -14.95 -18.29 5.41
N THR A 242 -14.31 -17.86 6.51
CA THR A 242 -14.86 -17.98 7.86
C THR A 242 -16.11 -17.11 8.01
N ILE A 243 -16.06 -15.85 7.55
CA ILE A 243 -17.22 -14.94 7.55
C ILE A 243 -18.36 -15.54 6.72
N GLU A 244 -18.07 -16.08 5.54
CA GLU A 244 -19.07 -16.73 4.70
C GLU A 244 -19.71 -17.94 5.40
N GLN A 245 -18.92 -18.78 6.05
CA GLN A 245 -19.43 -19.93 6.81
C GLN A 245 -20.29 -19.53 8.00
N LEU A 246 -19.88 -18.50 8.75
CA LEU A 246 -20.65 -17.94 9.87
C LEU A 246 -21.97 -17.34 9.38
N ALA A 247 -21.96 -16.62 8.25
CA ALA A 247 -23.17 -16.08 7.64
C ALA A 247 -24.12 -17.19 7.19
N LYS A 248 -23.61 -18.28 6.61
CA LYS A 248 -24.42 -19.48 6.26
C LYS A 248 -25.04 -20.15 7.48
N ALA A 249 -24.43 -19.98 8.66
CA ALA A 249 -24.95 -20.47 9.94
C ALA A 249 -25.90 -19.48 10.64
N ASP A 250 -26.32 -18.39 9.96
CA ASP A 250 -27.16 -17.31 10.52
C ASP A 250 -26.52 -16.59 11.72
N ILE A 251 -25.19 -16.54 11.76
CA ILE A 251 -24.42 -15.77 12.76
C ILE A 251 -24.09 -14.40 12.16
N LYS A 252 -24.52 -13.35 12.85
CA LYS A 252 -24.27 -11.95 12.45
C LYS A 252 -22.96 -11.45 13.01
N ILE A 253 -22.15 -10.80 12.18
CA ILE A 253 -20.85 -10.26 12.59
C ILE A 253 -20.92 -8.73 12.59
N TRP A 254 -20.46 -8.11 13.68
CA TRP A 254 -20.32 -6.68 13.82
C TRP A 254 -18.85 -6.36 14.04
N VAL A 255 -18.27 -5.56 13.13
CA VAL A 255 -16.89 -5.10 13.28
C VAL A 255 -16.90 -3.85 14.13
N LEU A 256 -16.24 -3.91 15.28
CA LEU A 256 -16.02 -2.77 16.16
C LEU A 256 -14.60 -2.29 15.91
N THR A 257 -14.44 -1.08 15.40
CA THR A 257 -13.12 -0.52 15.10
C THR A 257 -12.96 0.86 15.70
N GLY A 258 -11.76 1.14 16.23
CA GLY A 258 -11.33 2.48 16.64
C GLY A 258 -10.78 3.31 15.49
N ASP A 259 -10.69 2.73 14.30
CA ASP A 259 -10.13 3.39 13.13
C ASP A 259 -11.12 4.42 12.57
N LYS A 260 -10.59 5.42 11.86
CA LYS A 260 -11.43 6.50 11.32
C LYS A 260 -12.41 5.91 10.30
N GLN A 261 -13.60 6.52 10.15
CA GLN A 261 -14.67 6.06 9.25
C GLN A 261 -14.27 5.80 7.79
N GLY A 262 -13.10 6.27 7.34
CA GLY A 262 -12.55 5.93 6.02
C GLY A 262 -11.83 4.59 5.95
N GLU A 263 -11.42 3.97 7.06
CA GLU A 263 -10.64 2.72 7.11
C GLU A 263 -11.47 1.50 7.53
N SER A 264 -12.79 1.66 7.70
CA SER A 264 -13.71 0.56 7.95
C SER A 264 -14.09 -0.13 6.64
N LEU A 265 -13.80 -1.43 6.56
CA LEU A 265 -14.19 -2.34 5.46
C LEU A 265 -15.69 -2.30 5.15
#